data_AF-X0X0K4-F1
#
_entry.id   AF-X0X0K4-F1
#
_cell.length_a   1.000
_cell.length_b   1.000
_cell.length_c   1.000
_cell.angle_alpha   90.00
_cell.angle_beta   90.00
_cell.angle_gamma   90.00
#
_symmetry.space_group_name_H-M   'P 1'
#
loop_
_entity.id
_entity.type
_entity.pdbx_description
1 polymer ?
#
loop_
_entity_poly.entity_id
_entity_poly.type
_entity_poly.pdbx_seq_one_letter_code
_entity_poly.pdbx_strand_id
1 'polypeptide(L)'
;MLLEVEIGERARVGDKVRIQISAGKTLMATFIVFMIPLLALLTGIFIGYLISGWLGSPSFWETLFGLSFFFLSFFFVRWYEKKAKKDKDYYPHIVEIAKENSKGGR
;
A
#
# COMPACT_ATOMS: atom_id res chain seq x y z
N MET A 1 -23.26 -1.31 0.69
CA MET A 1 -21.96 -0.63 0.48
C MET A 1 -21.84 -0.42 -1.02
N LEU A 2 -21.86 0.84 -1.48
CA LEU A 2 -21.73 1.18 -2.91
C LEU A 2 -20.23 1.37 -3.19
N LEU A 3 -19.70 0.64 -4.17
CA LEU A 3 -18.31 0.76 -4.60
C LEU A 3 -18.30 1.42 -5.98
N GLU A 4 -17.61 2.55 -6.10
CA GLU A 4 -17.32 3.18 -7.39
C GLU A 4 -16.23 2.37 -8.10
N VAL A 5 -16.53 1.92 -9.32
CA VAL A 5 -15.62 1.14 -10.18
C VAL A 5 -15.49 1.88 -11.50
N GLU A 6 -14.26 2.03 -12.01
CA GLU A 6 -14.05 2.56 -13.37
C GLU A 6 -14.59 1.54 -14.38
N ILE A 7 -15.64 1.94 -15.10
CA ILE A 7 -16.30 1.10 -16.10
C ILE A 7 -15.52 1.21 -17.40
N GLY A 8 -14.85 0.13 -17.82
CA GLY A 8 -14.34 0.03 -19.20
C GLY A 8 -15.50 0.11 -20.19
N GLU A 9 -15.31 0.78 -21.33
CA GLU A 9 -16.31 1.30 -22.30
C GLU A 9 -17.42 0.33 -22.81
N ARG A 10 -17.50 -0.92 -22.34
CA ARG A 10 -18.42 -1.97 -22.83
C ARG A 10 -19.41 -2.54 -21.82
N ALA A 11 -19.37 -2.18 -20.54
CA ALA A 11 -20.32 -2.73 -19.57
C ALA A 11 -21.60 -1.89 -19.47
N ARG A 12 -22.77 -2.55 -19.51
CA ARG A 12 -24.10 -1.92 -19.41
C ARG A 12 -24.72 -2.16 -18.03
N VAL A 13 -25.67 -1.30 -17.66
CA VAL A 13 -26.46 -1.46 -16.43
C VAL A 13 -27.21 -2.80 -16.49
N GLY A 14 -26.88 -3.73 -15.58
CA GLY A 14 -27.42 -5.10 -15.56
C GLY A 14 -26.37 -6.21 -15.74
N ASP A 15 -25.15 -5.87 -16.19
CA ASP A 15 -24.08 -6.86 -16.34
C ASP A 15 -23.46 -7.25 -14.98
N LYS A 16 -23.30 -8.55 -14.75
CA LYS A 16 -22.53 -9.06 -13.60
C LYS A 16 -21.04 -8.91 -13.89
N VAL A 17 -20.41 -7.90 -13.27
CA VAL A 17 -18.95 -7.71 -13.35
C VAL A 17 -18.25 -8.44 -12.20
N ARG A 18 -17.16 -9.15 -12.52
CA ARG A 18 -16.32 -9.78 -11.50
C ARG A 18 -15.18 -8.83 -11.15
N ILE A 19 -15.28 -8.22 -9.96
CA ILE A 19 -14.22 -7.36 -9.44
C ILE A 19 -13.12 -8.26 -8.91
N GLN A 20 -11.99 -8.33 -9.60
CA GLN A 20 -10.84 -9.10 -9.15
C GLN A 20 -9.83 -8.14 -8.53
N ILE A 21 -9.94 -7.95 -7.22
CA ILE A 21 -8.83 -7.37 -6.45
C ILE A 21 -7.75 -8.45 -6.46
N SER A 22 -6.64 -8.23 -7.17
CA SER A 22 -5.53 -9.17 -7.18
C SER A 22 -5.01 -9.31 -5.76
N ALA A 23 -5.37 -10.40 -5.07
CA ALA A 23 -5.06 -10.63 -3.66
C ALA A 23 -3.55 -10.49 -3.37
N GLY A 24 -2.71 -10.85 -4.35
CA GLY A 24 -1.25 -10.65 -4.27
C GLY A 24 -0.82 -9.18 -4.16
N LYS A 25 -1.45 -8.26 -4.91
CA LYS A 25 -1.13 -6.82 -4.80
C LYS A 25 -1.58 -6.24 -3.46
N THR A 26 -2.72 -6.68 -2.93
CA THR A 26 -3.19 -6.26 -1.60
C THR A 26 -2.25 -6.72 -0.50
N LEU A 27 -1.80 -7.98 -0.55
CA LEU A 27 -0.87 -8.53 0.45
C LEU A 27 0.47 -7.78 0.43
N MET A 28 0.99 -7.48 -0.77
CA MET A 28 2.23 -6.72 -0.92
C MET A 28 2.09 -5.28 -0.41
N ALA A 29 0.95 -4.63 -0.64
CA ALA A 29 0.68 -3.29 -0.12
C ALA A 29 0.66 -3.29 1.42
N THR A 30 -0.05 -4.24 2.04
CA THR A 30 -0.05 -4.41 3.50
C THR A 30 1.36 -4.68 4.03
N PHE A 31 2.10 -5.56 3.37
CA PHE A 31 3.49 -5.86 3.73
C PHE A 31 4.36 -4.58 3.75
N ILE A 32 4.27 -3.74 2.71
CA ILE A 32 5.04 -2.48 2.64
C ILE A 32 4.66 -1.53 3.78
N VAL A 33 3.36 -1.38 4.06
CA VAL A 33 2.84 -0.49 5.11
C VAL A 33 3.33 -0.91 6.51
N PHE A 34 3.58 -2.19 6.75
CA PHE A 34 4.16 -2.65 8.02
C PHE A 34 5.69 -2.68 8.01
N MET A 35 6.29 -3.12 6.91
CA MET A 35 7.73 -3.37 6.84
C MET A 35 8.54 -2.07 6.78
N ILE A 36 8.09 -1.07 6.01
CA ILE A 36 8.80 0.20 5.89
C ILE A 36 8.89 0.94 7.23
N PRO A 37 7.80 1.16 7.99
CA PRO A 37 7.88 1.84 9.27
C PRO A 37 8.72 1.09 10.30
N LEU A 38 8.66 -0.25 10.30
CA LEU A 38 9.47 -1.07 11.20
C LEU A 38 10.96 -0.91 10.91
N LEU A 39 11.38 -1.03 9.64
CA LEU A 39 12.77 -0.85 9.25
C LEU A 39 13.25 0.59 9.47
N ALA A 40 12.41 1.58 9.18
CA ALA A 40 12.73 2.98 9.44
C ALA A 40 12.97 3.25 10.93
N LEU A 41 12.14 2.68 11.81
CA LEU A 41 12.34 2.80 13.26
C LEU A 41 13.67 2.17 13.70
N LEU A 42 13.96 0.94 13.27
CA LEU A 42 15.19 0.24 13.64
C LEU A 42 16.44 0.97 13.17
N THR A 43 16.43 1.44 11.91
CA THR A 43 17.53 2.23 11.35
C THR A 43 17.68 3.58 12.04
N GLY A 44 16.58 4.26 12.37
CA GLY A 44 16.60 5.50 13.13
C GLY A 44 17.20 5.34 14.53
N ILE A 45 16.84 4.27 15.25
CA ILE A 45 17.45 3.96 16.56
C ILE A 45 18.95 3.69 16.40
N PHE A 46 19.35 2.91 15.39
CA PHE A 46 20.74 2.58 15.14
C PHE A 46 21.59 3.83 14.81
N ILE A 47 21.06 4.73 13.99
CA ILE A 47 21.69 6.01 13.67
C ILE A 47 21.76 6.89 14.93
N GLY A 48 20.68 6.95 15.71
CA GLY A 48 20.63 7.68 16.98
C GLY A 48 21.69 7.19 17.97
N TYR A 49 21.89 5.86 18.07
CA TYR A 49 22.92 5.25 18.90
C TYR A 49 24.33 5.71 18.47
N LEU A 50 24.65 5.64 17.18
CA LEU A 50 25.94 6.08 16.62
C LEU A 50 26.24 7.56 16.92
N ILE A 51 25.23 8.43 16.74
CA ILE A 51 25.35 9.88 16.97
C ILE A 51 25.45 10.20 18.47
N SER A 52 24.74 9.45 19.30
CA SER A 52 24.73 9.67 20.74
C SER A 52 26.08 9.43 21.41
N GLY A 53 26.91 8.56 20.83
CA GLY A 53 28.29 8.37 21.27
C GLY A 53 29.15 9.63 21.19
N TRP A 54 28.74 10.62 20.38
CA TRP A 54 29.44 11.89 20.21
C TRP A 54 28.83 13.04 21.02
N LEU A 55 27.50 13.06 21.18
CA LEU A 55 26.78 14.17 21.85
C LEU A 55 26.44 13.89 23.32
N GLY A 56 26.64 12.67 23.81
CA GLY A 56 26.19 12.25 25.13
C GLY A 56 24.67 12.06 25.20
N SER A 57 24.20 11.34 26.23
CA SER A 57 22.79 10.95 26.43
C SER A 57 22.21 10.01 25.33
N PRO A 58 22.65 8.73 25.30
CA PRO A 58 22.22 7.71 24.34
C PRO A 58 20.71 7.60 24.17
N SER A 59 19.99 7.46 25.28
CA SER A 59 18.54 7.23 25.26
C SER A 59 17.74 8.37 24.63
N PHE A 60 18.18 9.63 24.76
CA PHE A 60 17.46 10.76 24.17
C PHE A 60 17.60 10.77 22.65
N TRP A 61 18.84 10.63 22.15
CA TRP A 61 19.12 10.66 20.71
C TRP A 61 18.60 9.43 19.97
N GLU A 62 18.72 8.23 20.55
CA GLU A 62 18.13 7.00 20.02
C GLU A 62 16.61 7.13 19.84
N THR A 63 15.93 7.63 20.88
CA THR A 63 14.47 7.82 20.85
C THR A 63 14.08 8.89 19.84
N LEU A 64 14.79 10.02 19.82
CA LEU A 64 14.49 11.14 18.92
C LEU A 64 14.65 10.73 17.46
N PHE A 65 15.78 10.10 17.09
CA PHE A 65 16.01 9.66 15.72
C PHE A 65 15.10 8.49 15.31
N GLY A 66 14.89 7.51 16.19
CA GLY A 66 13.97 6.40 15.95
C GLY A 66 12.55 6.91 15.67
N LEU A 67 12.03 7.77 16.54
CA LEU A 67 10.68 8.33 16.37
C LEU A 67 10.59 9.23 15.14
N SER A 68 11.60 10.07 14.90
CA SER A 68 11.63 10.96 13.74
C SER A 68 11.64 10.17 12.42
N PHE A 69 12.43 9.09 12.32
CA PHE A 69 12.44 8.22 11.14
C PHE A 69 11.14 7.44 10.98
N PHE A 70 10.54 6.99 12.08
CA PHE A 70 9.23 6.34 12.05
C PHE A 70 8.16 7.26 11.47
N PHE A 71 8.05 8.51 11.94
CA PHE A 71 7.13 9.49 11.35
C PHE A 71 7.45 9.80 9.88
N LEU A 72 8.74 9.92 9.55
CA LEU A 72 9.16 10.17 8.17
C LEU A 72 8.80 9.01 7.24
N SER A 73 8.78 7.78 7.74
CA SER A 73 8.38 6.59 6.98
C SER A 73 6.93 6.67 6.51
N PHE A 74 6.00 7.15 7.35
CA PHE A 74 4.59 7.35 6.95
C PHE A 74 4.46 8.40 5.88
N PHE A 75 5.25 9.48 5.98
CA PHE A 75 5.27 10.51 4.95
C PHE A 75 5.80 9.96 3.62
N PHE A 76 6.85 9.15 3.67
CA PHE A 76 7.44 8.50 2.50
C PHE A 76 6.48 7.50 1.86
N VAL A 77 5.82 6.65 2.65
CA VAL A 77 4.79 5.71 2.17
C VAL A 77 3.65 6.46 1.51
N ARG A 78 3.14 7.53 2.14
CA ARG A 78 2.04 8.34 1.58
C ARG A 78 2.44 9.08 0.31
N TRP A 79 3.69 9.54 0.22
CA TRP A 79 4.24 10.14 -0.99
C TRP A 79 4.42 9.12 -2.11
N TYR A 80 4.93 7.93 -1.77
CA TYR A 80 5.06 6.81 -2.71
C TYR A 80 3.69 6.35 -3.21
N GLU A 81 2.69 6.20 -2.34
CA GLU A 81 1.30 5.91 -2.73
C GLU A 81 0.75 6.98 -3.68
N LYS A 82 1.00 8.28 -3.41
CA LYS A 82 0.54 9.36 -4.29
C LYS A 82 1.21 9.31 -5.67
N LYS A 83 2.49 8.91 -5.73
CA LYS A 83 3.24 8.74 -6.98
C LYS A 83 2.82 7.46 -7.71
N ALA A 84 2.61 6.37 -6.98
CA ALA A 84 2.13 5.09 -7.49
C ALA A 84 0.68 5.15 -7.99
N LYS A 85 -0.19 5.98 -7.38
CA LYS A 85 -1.53 6.28 -7.91
C LYS A 85 -1.52 6.99 -9.26
N LYS A 86 -0.40 7.60 -9.64
CA LYS A 86 -0.21 8.20 -10.98
C LYS A 86 0.05 7.13 -12.04
N ASP A 87 0.58 5.97 -11.64
CA ASP A 87 0.54 4.74 -12.43
C ASP A 87 -0.83 4.09 -12.22
N LYS A 88 -1.56 3.86 -13.30
CA LYS A 88 -2.98 3.47 -13.33
C LYS A 88 -3.29 2.08 -12.73
N ASP A 89 -2.40 1.51 -11.93
CA ASP A 89 -2.38 0.09 -11.59
C ASP A 89 -2.83 -0.20 -10.14
N TYR A 90 -3.24 0.85 -9.41
CA TYR A 90 -3.76 0.80 -8.04
C TYR A 90 -5.29 0.80 -7.95
N TYR A 91 -5.98 1.08 -9.07
CA TYR A 91 -7.43 0.94 -9.15
C TYR A 91 -7.80 -0.50 -9.53
N PRO A 92 -8.88 -1.06 -8.96
CA PRO A 92 -9.41 -2.35 -9.36
C PRO A 92 -9.86 -2.26 -10.82
N HIS A 93 -8.98 -2.64 -11.75
CA HIS A 93 -9.36 -2.84 -13.14
C HIS A 93 -10.33 -4.01 -13.22
N ILE A 94 -11.44 -3.81 -13.92
CA ILE A 94 -12.41 -4.87 -14.22
C ILE A 94 -11.69 -5.87 -15.13
N VAL A 95 -11.20 -6.98 -14.54
CA VAL A 95 -10.36 -7.94 -15.28
C VAL A 95 -11.19 -8.77 -16.27
N GLU A 96 -12.48 -8.98 -16.06
CA GLU A 96 -13.24 -9.80 -17.01
C GLU A 96 -14.76 -9.61 -16.91
N ILE A 97 -15.39 -9.35 -18.06
CA ILE A 97 -16.83 -9.50 -18.24
C ILE A 97 -17.10 -11.00 -18.23
N ALA A 98 -17.76 -11.49 -17.18
CA ALA A 98 -18.16 -12.89 -17.11
C ALA A 98 -19.16 -13.17 -18.23
N LYS A 99 -18.69 -13.75 -19.34
CA LYS A 99 -19.59 -14.45 -20.27
C LYS A 99 -20.13 -15.67 -19.53
N GLU A 100 -21.33 -15.51 -18.98
CA GLU A 100 -22.18 -16.62 -18.55
C GLU A 100 -22.42 -17.48 -19.79
N ASN A 101 -21.62 -18.53 -19.95
CA ASN A 101 -21.79 -19.50 -21.03
C ASN A 101 -22.91 -20.44 -20.61
N SER A 102 -24.13 -20.04 -20.95
CA SER A 102 -25.33 -20.85 -20.90
C SER A 102 -25.16 -22.07 -21.83
N LYS A 103 -24.60 -23.16 -21.29
CA LYS A 103 -24.73 -24.53 -21.80
C LYS A 103 -24.93 -25.45 -20.59
N GLY A 104 -26.03 -26.16 -20.43
CA GLY A 104 -27.24 -26.25 -21.22
C GLY A 104 -28.30 -27.03 -20.45
N GLY A 105 -29.57 -26.73 -20.75
CA GLY A 105 -30.67 -27.65 -20.52
C GLY A 105 -30.81 -28.56 -21.74
N ARG A 106 -30.71 -29.87 -21.51
CA ARG A 106 -31.60 -30.88 -22.07
C ARG A 106 -31.79 -31.95 -21.02
#